data_AF-A0AAW4BM20-F1
#
_entry.id   AF-A0AAW4BM20-F1
#
_cell.length_a   1.000
_cell.length_b   1.000
_cell.length_c   1.000
_cell.angle_alpha   90.00
_cell.angle_beta   90.00
_cell.angle_gamma   90.00
#
_symmetry.space_group_name_H-M   'P 1'
#
loop_
_entity.id
_entity.type
_entity.pdbx_description
1 polymer ?
#
loop_
_entity_poly.entity_id
_entity_poly.type
_entity_poly.pdbx_seq_one_letter_code
_entity_poly.pdbx_strand_id
1 'polypeptide(L)' 'MKLQLEKGQQPYAAGLYTPHSSSYAINNFGSLELKRFGQIIEPLEVE' A
#
# COMPACT_ATOMS: atom_id res chain seq x y z
N MET A 1 7.35 -4.16 7.06
CA MET A 1 7.24 -3.07 6.07
C MET A 1 6.99 -1.76 6.80
N LYS A 2 7.64 -0.64 6.43
CA LYS A 2 7.30 0.70 6.95
C LYS A 2 6.45 1.41 5.90
N LEU A 3 5.29 1.92 6.28
CA LEU A 3 4.41 2.69 5.41
C LEU A 3 4.64 4.18 5.62
N GLN A 4 4.62 4.93 4.53
CA GLN A 4 4.65 6.39 4.57
C GLN A 4 3.23 6.89 4.53
N LEU A 5 2.95 7.93 5.32
CA LEU A 5 1.66 8.60 5.33
C LEU A 5 1.79 9.93 4.61
N GLU A 6 0.77 10.28 3.84
CA GLU A 6 0.70 11.60 3.21
C GLU A 6 0.49 12.69 4.27
N LYS A 7 0.85 13.93 3.94
CA LYS A 7 0.69 15.05 4.85
C LYS A 7 -0.79 15.27 5.19
N GLY A 8 -1.13 15.15 6.47
CA GLY A 8 -2.51 15.29 6.96
C GLY A 8 -3.33 14.00 6.90
N GLN A 9 -2.75 12.90 6.41
CA GLN A 9 -3.39 11.59 6.49
C GLN A 9 -3.40 11.09 7.93
N GLN A 10 -4.55 10.60 8.39
CA GLN A 10 -4.64 9.95 9.69
C GLN A 10 -3.91 8.61 9.67
N PRO A 11 -3.20 8.24 10.76
CA PRO A 11 -2.61 6.92 10.86
C PRO A 11 -3.66 5.84 10.73
N TYR A 12 -3.32 4.75 10.04
CA TYR A 12 -4.16 3.56 10.00
C TYR A 12 -4.33 3.00 11.42
N ALA A 13 -5.56 2.67 11.78
CA ALA A 13 -5.85 1.96 13.01
C ALA A 13 -5.20 0.56 13.01
N ALA A 14 -5.05 -0.06 14.18
CA ALA A 14 -4.60 -1.45 14.23
C ALA A 14 -5.67 -2.37 13.62
N GLY A 15 -5.27 -3.27 12.73
CA GLY A 15 -6.18 -4.15 12.01
C GLY A 15 -5.47 -4.96 10.93
N LEU A 16 -6.24 -5.74 10.18
CA LEU A 16 -5.77 -6.49 9.02
C LEU A 16 -5.99 -5.65 7.76
N TYR A 17 -4.95 -5.57 6.93
CA TYR A 17 -4.93 -4.73 5.74
C TYR A 17 -4.25 -5.46 4.59
N THR A 18 -4.61 -5.06 3.38
CA THR A 18 -3.97 -5.49 2.13
C THR A 18 -3.52 -4.27 1.31
N PRO A 19 -2.44 -4.33 0.52
CA PRO A 19 -2.10 -3.26 -0.41
C PRO A 19 -3.22 -3.06 -1.42
N HIS A 20 -3.72 -1.83 -1.55
CA HIS A 20 -4.63 -1.46 -2.62
C HIS A 20 -3.92 -1.63 -3.97
N SER A 21 -4.65 -2.00 -5.02
CA SER A 21 -4.11 -2.28 -6.37
C SER A 21 -3.24 -1.15 -6.96
N SER A 22 -3.52 0.11 -6.59
CA SER A 22 -2.72 1.28 -7.00
C SER A 22 -1.30 1.30 -6.41
N SER A 23 -1.00 0.45 -5.43
CA SER A 23 0.33 0.30 -4.82
C SER A 23 1.30 -0.51 -5.68
N TYR A 24 0.82 -1.16 -6.73
CA TYR A 24 1.66 -1.91 -7.66
C TYR A 24 2.04 -1.07 -8.89
N ALA A 25 3.20 -1.35 -9.46
CA ALA A 25 3.70 -0.75 -10.69
C ALA A 25 4.44 -1.79 -11.52
N ILE A 26 4.56 -1.52 -12.83
CA ILE A 26 5.48 -2.26 -13.69
C ILE A 26 6.81 -1.53 -13.68
N ASN A 27 7.88 -2.25 -13.37
CA ASN A 27 9.22 -1.68 -13.30
C ASN A 27 9.86 -1.55 -14.70
N ASN A 28 11.06 -0.96 -14.75
CA ASN A 28 11.78 -0.73 -16.00
C ASN A 28 12.15 -2.02 -16.76
N PHE A 29 12.01 -3.20 -16.13
CA PHE A 29 12.27 -4.51 -16.72
C PHE A 29 10.97 -5.27 -17.05
N GLY A 30 9.81 -4.61 -16.97
CA GLY A 30 8.51 -5.23 -17.28
C GLY A 30 7.96 -6.16 -16.20
N SER A 31 8.60 -6.24 -15.03
CA SER A 31 8.13 -7.05 -13.90
C SER A 31 7.19 -6.26 -12.99
N LEU A 32 6.24 -6.95 -12.36
CA LEU A 32 5.40 -6.37 -11.32
C LEU A 32 6.22 -6.10 -10.06
N GLU A 33 6.13 -4.90 -9.52
CA GLU A 33 6.74 -4.53 -8.25
C GLU A 33 5.76 -3.78 -7.34
N LEU A 34 6.01 -3.86 -6.03
CA LEU A 34 5.33 -3.04 -5.04
C LEU A 34 6.07 -1.69 -4.91
N LYS A 35 5.34 -0.58 -5.03
CA LYS A 35 5.92 0.76 -4.95
C LYS A 35 6.63 0.97 -3.62
N ARG A 36 7.80 1.61 -3.64
CA ARG A 36 8.53 1.96 -2.40
C ARG A 36 7.90 3.14 -1.64
N PHE A 37 7.24 4.06 -2.37
CA PHE A 37 6.63 5.29 -1.86
C PHE A 37 5.18 5.37 -2.32
N GLY A 38 4.31 6.02 -1.53
CA GLY A 38 2.89 6.19 -1.87
C GLY A 38 2.10 4.88 -1.88
N GLN A 39 2.49 3.90 -1.06
CA GLN A 39 1.69 2.70 -0.86
C GLN A 39 0.42 3.04 -0.09
N ILE A 40 -0.71 2.59 -0.60
CA ILE A 40 -2.01 2.69 0.04
C ILE A 40 -2.42 1.28 0.46
N ILE A 41 -2.91 1.16 1.69
CA ILE A 41 -3.47 -0.07 2.21
C ILE A 41 -4.96 0.11 2.46
N GLU A 42 -5.74 -0.95 2.25
CA GLU A 42 -7.17 -1.01 2.51
C GLU A 42 -7.48 -2.16 3.47
N PRO A 43 -8.54 -2.05 4.29
CA PRO A 43 -8.91 -3.13 5.21
C PRO A 43 -9.09 -4.44 4.46
N LEU A 44 -8.49 -5.50 4.99
CA LEU A 44 -8.71 -6.83 4.45
C LEU A 44 -10.03 -7.34 5.03
N GLU A 45 -11.03 -7.51 4.17
CA GLU A 45 -12.24 -8.25 4.54
C GLU A 45 -11.85 -9.71 4.74
N VAL A 46 -11.96 -10.19 5.97
CA VAL A 46 -11.75 -11.60 6.32
C VAL A 46 -13.12 -12.27 6.21
N GLU A 47 -13.26 -13.23 5.29
CA GLU A 47 -14.43 -14.12 5.23
C GLU A 47 -14.58 -14.97 6.49
#